data_AF-A0A9J6CYI3-F1
#
_entry.id   AF-A0A9J6CYI3-F1
#
_cell.length_a   1.000
_cell.length_b   1.000
_cell.length_c   1.000
_cell.angle_alpha   90.00
_cell.angle_beta   90.00
_cell.angle_gamma   90.00
#
_symmetry.space_group_name_H-M   'P 1'
#
loop_
_entity.id
_entity.type
_entity.pdbx_description
1 polymer ?
#
loop_
_entity_poly.entity_id
_entity_poly.type
_entity_poly.pdbx_seq_one_letter_code
_entity_poly.pdbx_strand_id
1 'polypeptide(L)'
;MHAEGHKVCTLVKRKTAFLDHSLDISEELDIDHNRIEVVPCIGNWKTGLFVLNVYNPTSKRGLTHNFGALCREAMANAASSRLLICGDFNAPRTQWGYGADSPEGKKLAELMDELGLVLPNEPASHTQIGQGACRDTSPDLSVWSDAGAITWSNTFEDLGSNHRVLCMTMERIEAKCTAVKKLESCTGTSFESKENERSRKGRLRISGNGAGNYSRT
;
A
#
# COMPACT_ATOMS: atom_id res chain seq x y z
N MET A 1 -0.44 -36.70 -10.97
CA MET A 1 0.25 -35.42 -11.22
C MET A 1 -0.76 -34.32 -10.91
N HIS A 2 -0.74 -33.76 -9.71
CA HIS A 2 -1.49 -32.54 -9.43
C HIS A 2 -0.66 -31.39 -9.95
N ALA A 3 -1.18 -30.64 -10.92
CA ALA A 3 -0.60 -29.35 -11.24
C ALA A 3 -0.80 -28.47 -10.00
N GLU A 4 0.30 -28.05 -9.36
CA GLU A 4 0.30 -26.98 -8.38
C GLU A 4 -0.05 -25.69 -9.12
N GLY A 5 -1.36 -25.47 -9.30
CA GLY A 5 -1.90 -24.24 -9.84
C GLY A 5 -2.08 -23.25 -8.71
N HIS A 6 -1.55 -22.04 -8.88
CA HIS A 6 -1.91 -20.90 -8.03
C HIS A 6 -3.43 -20.77 -7.97
N LYS A 7 -4.01 -20.76 -6.77
CA LYS A 7 -5.47 -20.70 -6.60
C LYS A 7 -6.05 -19.29 -6.76
N VAL A 8 -5.18 -18.28 -6.96
CA VAL A 8 -5.56 -16.88 -7.15
C VAL A 8 -5.02 -16.35 -8.47
N CYS A 9 -5.78 -15.42 -9.07
CA CYS A 9 -5.42 -14.74 -10.30
C CYS A 9 -5.88 -13.29 -10.24
N THR A 10 -5.06 -12.39 -10.76
CA THR A 10 -5.40 -10.96 -10.85
C THR A 10 -5.36 -10.55 -12.32
N LEU A 11 -6.51 -10.15 -12.85
CA LEU A 11 -6.66 -9.72 -14.23
C LEU A 11 -6.62 -8.20 -14.32
N VAL A 12 -5.66 -7.69 -15.08
CA VAL A 12 -5.47 -6.26 -15.31
C VAL A 12 -5.90 -5.90 -16.73
N LYS A 13 -6.66 -4.82 -16.88
CA LYS A 13 -7.12 -4.32 -18.19
C LYS A 13 -5.92 -4.04 -19.10
N ARG A 14 -5.98 -4.47 -20.36
CA ARG A 14 -4.88 -4.44 -21.37
C ARG A 14 -4.03 -3.15 -21.45
N LYS A 15 -4.58 -1.98 -21.12
CA LYS A 15 -3.89 -0.68 -21.23
C LYS A 15 -3.50 -0.07 -19.88
N THR A 16 -3.59 -0.85 -18.81
CA THR A 16 -3.18 -0.46 -17.47
C THR A 16 -1.81 -1.06 -17.20
N ALA A 17 -0.81 -0.22 -16.90
CA ALA A 17 0.49 -0.71 -16.47
C ALA A 17 0.40 -1.24 -15.03
N PHE A 18 1.09 -2.34 -14.78
CA PHE A 18 1.22 -2.92 -13.46
C PHE A 18 2.60 -3.56 -13.28
N LEU A 19 3.01 -3.70 -12.03
CA LEU A 19 4.18 -4.46 -11.61
C LEU A 19 3.69 -5.65 -10.78
N ASP A 20 4.31 -6.81 -10.98
CA ASP A 20 4.13 -7.98 -10.12
C ASP A 20 5.18 -7.93 -9.01
N HIS A 21 4.76 -8.23 -7.79
CA HIS A 21 5.58 -8.10 -6.60
C HIS A 21 5.48 -9.35 -5.73
N SER A 22 6.54 -10.14 -5.65
CA SER A 22 6.65 -11.21 -4.65
C SER A 22 6.72 -10.63 -3.24
N LEU A 23 6.12 -11.31 -2.26
CA LEU A 23 6.25 -10.98 -0.83
C LEU A 23 7.38 -11.84 -0.24
N ASP A 24 8.23 -11.24 0.60
CA ASP A 24 9.26 -11.97 1.34
C ASP A 24 8.64 -12.57 2.61
N ILE A 25 7.89 -13.64 2.42
CA ILE A 25 7.17 -14.35 3.50
C ILE A 25 7.55 -15.82 3.47
N SER A 26 7.54 -16.45 4.64
CA SER A 26 7.89 -17.87 4.79
C SER A 26 7.09 -18.74 3.83
N GLU A 27 7.76 -19.68 3.16
CA GLU A 27 7.13 -20.72 2.33
C GLU A 27 6.15 -21.61 3.12
N GLU A 28 6.22 -21.58 4.46
CA GLU A 28 5.29 -22.26 5.35
C GLU A 28 3.92 -21.57 5.47
N LEU A 29 3.74 -20.38 4.87
CA LEU A 29 2.46 -19.70 4.84
C LEU A 29 1.49 -20.40 3.86
N ASP A 30 0.57 -21.19 4.43
CA ASP A 30 -0.51 -21.86 3.68
C ASP A 30 -1.67 -20.90 3.35
N ILE A 31 -1.36 -19.77 2.70
CA ILE A 31 -2.34 -18.82 2.15
C ILE A 31 -1.94 -18.51 0.72
N ASP A 32 -2.77 -18.90 -0.24
CA ASP A 32 -2.58 -18.57 -1.65
C ASP A 32 -2.79 -17.07 -1.85
N HIS A 33 -1.85 -16.40 -2.48
CA HIS A 33 -1.96 -14.96 -2.71
C HIS A 33 -1.17 -14.52 -3.95
N ASN A 34 -1.53 -13.37 -4.50
CA ASN A 34 -0.69 -12.63 -5.43
C ASN A 34 -0.78 -11.14 -5.14
N ARG A 35 0.26 -10.40 -5.51
CA ARG A 35 0.33 -8.97 -5.28
C ARG A 35 0.80 -8.25 -6.52
N ILE A 36 0.06 -7.21 -6.88
CA ILE A 36 0.45 -6.30 -7.94
C ILE A 36 0.46 -4.86 -7.46
N GLU A 37 1.16 -4.02 -8.18
CA GLU A 37 1.02 -2.57 -8.10
C GLU A 37 0.48 -2.06 -9.43
N VAL A 38 -0.67 -1.40 -9.41
CA VAL A 38 -1.20 -0.67 -10.56
C VAL A 38 -0.49 0.69 -10.63
N VAL A 39 0.27 0.89 -11.70
CA VAL A 39 1.12 2.07 -11.88
C VAL A 39 0.37 3.16 -12.64
N PRO A 40 0.39 4.42 -12.16
CA PRO A 40 -0.14 5.55 -12.90
C PRO A 40 0.56 5.70 -14.25
N CYS A 41 -0.17 5.56 -15.36
CA CYS A 41 0.40 5.72 -16.70
C CYS A 41 0.34 7.17 -17.22
N ILE A 42 -0.49 8.02 -16.62
CA ILE A 42 -0.85 9.35 -17.16
C ILE A 42 -1.06 10.34 -16.02
N GLY A 43 -0.41 11.50 -16.08
CA GLY A 43 -0.61 12.64 -15.18
C GLY A 43 0.43 12.78 -14.06
N ASN A 44 0.24 13.78 -13.19
CA ASN A 44 1.15 14.10 -12.08
C ASN A 44 0.90 13.21 -10.86
N TRP A 45 0.76 11.90 -11.00
CA TRP A 45 0.39 11.03 -9.88
C TRP A 45 1.63 10.66 -9.07
N LYS A 46 1.53 10.67 -7.74
CA LYS A 46 2.68 10.41 -6.85
C LYS A 46 2.84 8.95 -6.42
N THR A 47 1.77 8.16 -6.39
CA THR A 47 1.79 6.81 -5.79
C THR A 47 0.91 5.82 -6.56
N GLY A 48 1.35 4.57 -6.64
CA GLY A 48 0.57 3.46 -7.20
C GLY A 48 -0.54 2.98 -6.27
N LEU A 49 -1.32 2.02 -6.76
CA LEU A 49 -2.27 1.24 -5.98
C LEU A 49 -1.73 -0.19 -5.86
N PHE A 50 -1.39 -0.61 -4.65
CA PHE A 50 -1.09 -2.00 -4.35
C PHE A 50 -2.37 -2.79 -4.18
N VAL A 51 -2.42 -3.97 -4.79
CA VAL A 51 -3.52 -4.92 -4.67
C VAL A 51 -2.94 -6.26 -4.24
N LEU A 52 -3.38 -6.75 -3.09
CA LEU A 52 -3.08 -8.08 -2.58
C LEU A 52 -4.35 -8.93 -2.70
N ASN A 53 -4.35 -9.89 -3.61
CA ASN A 53 -5.43 -10.87 -3.77
C ASN A 53 -5.13 -12.08 -2.89
N VAL A 54 -6.08 -12.48 -2.04
CA VAL A 54 -5.92 -13.52 -1.02
C VAL A 54 -6.94 -14.63 -1.24
N TYR A 55 -6.49 -15.86 -1.13
CA TYR A 55 -7.33 -17.04 -0.96
C TYR A 55 -6.79 -17.87 0.20
N ASN A 56 -7.47 -17.79 1.32
CA ASN A 56 -7.25 -18.67 2.44
C ASN A 56 -8.16 -19.90 2.28
N PRO A 57 -7.62 -21.11 2.02
CA PRO A 57 -8.46 -22.29 1.96
C PRO A 57 -9.13 -22.53 3.31
N THR A 58 -10.34 -23.12 3.30
CA THR A 58 -10.96 -23.57 4.54
C THR A 58 -10.02 -24.53 5.26
N SER A 59 -9.64 -24.17 6.49
CA SER A 59 -8.61 -24.87 7.24
C SER A 59 -8.94 -26.35 7.37
N LYS A 60 -8.01 -27.23 7.02
CA LYS A 60 -8.05 -28.61 7.51
C LYS A 60 -7.94 -28.52 9.04
N ARG A 61 -8.73 -29.34 9.76
CA ARG A 61 -8.73 -29.36 11.24
C ARG A 61 -7.30 -29.27 11.80
N GLY A 62 -7.01 -28.20 12.53
CA GLY A 62 -5.75 -28.03 13.28
C GLY A 62 -4.76 -26.99 12.72
N LEU A 63 -5.03 -26.37 11.56
CA LEU A 63 -4.21 -25.28 11.03
C LEU A 63 -4.88 -23.92 11.29
N THR A 64 -4.26 -23.09 12.13
CA THR A 64 -4.64 -21.67 12.27
C THR A 64 -3.82 -20.84 11.29
N HIS A 65 -4.43 -20.33 10.23
CA HIS A 65 -3.71 -19.49 9.27
C HIS A 65 -3.42 -18.11 9.89
N ASN A 66 -2.19 -17.63 9.71
CA ASN A 66 -1.75 -16.37 10.27
C ASN A 66 -1.61 -15.31 9.18
N PHE A 67 -2.63 -14.46 9.05
CA PHE A 67 -2.62 -13.30 8.15
C PHE A 67 -1.59 -12.23 8.54
N GLY A 68 -1.02 -12.30 9.75
CA GLY A 68 -0.12 -11.29 10.31
C GLY A 68 1.10 -10.99 9.46
N ALA A 69 1.85 -12.02 9.05
CA ALA A 69 3.03 -11.83 8.20
C ALA A 69 2.64 -11.22 6.85
N LEU A 70 1.58 -11.75 6.23
CA LEU A 70 1.10 -11.31 4.93
C LEU A 70 0.66 -9.84 4.92
N CYS A 71 -0.21 -9.44 5.85
CA CYS A 71 -0.72 -8.07 5.91
C CYS A 71 0.37 -7.06 6.30
N ARG A 72 1.27 -7.41 7.23
CA ARG A 72 2.37 -6.53 7.63
C ARG A 72 3.36 -6.31 6.50
N GLU A 73 3.73 -7.37 5.79
CA GLU A 73 4.64 -7.27 4.65
C GLU A 73 3.98 -6.45 3.52
N ALA A 74 2.71 -6.70 3.22
CA ALA A 74 1.97 -5.91 2.24
C ALA A 74 1.92 -4.41 2.59
N MET A 75 1.64 -4.09 3.86
CA MET A 75 1.64 -2.70 4.36
C MET A 75 3.04 -2.06 4.27
N ALA A 76 4.09 -2.78 4.69
CA ALA A 76 5.46 -2.28 4.65
C ALA A 76 5.91 -1.93 3.22
N ASN A 77 5.57 -2.78 2.25
CA ASN A 77 5.90 -2.55 0.84
C ASN A 77 5.04 -1.47 0.18
N ALA A 78 3.78 -1.34 0.57
CA ALA A 78 2.93 -0.24 0.09
C ALA A 78 3.46 1.12 0.57
N ALA A 79 4.13 1.16 1.73
CA ALA A 79 4.71 2.36 2.34
C ALA A 79 3.68 3.50 2.44
N SER A 80 3.88 4.60 1.70
CA SER A 80 2.92 5.73 1.65
C SER A 80 1.88 5.61 0.54
N SER A 81 1.86 4.50 -0.19
CA SER A 81 0.89 4.23 -1.25
C SER A 81 -0.35 3.55 -0.69
N ARG A 82 -1.40 3.48 -1.51
CA ARG A 82 -2.65 2.82 -1.15
C ARG A 82 -2.53 1.32 -1.31
N LEU A 83 -3.12 0.57 -0.39
CA LEU A 83 -3.21 -0.88 -0.42
C LEU A 83 -4.68 -1.33 -0.33
N LEU A 84 -5.07 -2.14 -1.30
CA LEU A 84 -6.28 -2.96 -1.26
C LEU A 84 -5.86 -4.41 -0.99
N ILE A 85 -6.37 -5.00 0.08
CA ILE A 85 -6.29 -6.44 0.32
C ILE A 85 -7.70 -7.01 0.11
N CYS A 86 -7.86 -7.96 -0.78
CA CYS A 86 -9.19 -8.50 -1.09
C CYS A 86 -9.13 -9.98 -1.44
N GLY A 87 -10.25 -10.67 -1.30
CA GLY A 87 -10.40 -12.06 -1.71
C GLY A 87 -11.14 -12.87 -0.66
N ASP A 88 -10.97 -14.19 -0.69
CA ASP A 88 -11.63 -15.13 0.21
C ASP A 88 -10.74 -15.41 1.42
N PHE A 89 -11.16 -14.96 2.59
CA PHE A 89 -10.41 -15.11 3.83
C PHE A 89 -10.82 -16.34 4.64
N ASN A 90 -12.00 -16.94 4.37
CA ASN A 90 -12.54 -18.06 5.15
C ASN A 90 -12.35 -17.92 6.69
N ALA A 91 -12.50 -16.69 7.20
CA ALA A 91 -12.27 -16.35 8.61
C ALA A 91 -13.58 -15.87 9.22
N PRO A 92 -14.40 -16.74 9.85
CA PRO A 92 -15.69 -16.31 10.40
C PRO A 92 -15.60 -15.21 11.46
N ARG A 93 -16.36 -14.14 11.29
CA ARG A 93 -16.58 -13.07 12.29
C ARG A 93 -17.93 -12.40 12.10
N THR A 94 -18.59 -12.10 13.22
CA THR A 94 -19.85 -11.35 13.27
C THR A 94 -19.75 -9.96 12.64
N GLN A 95 -18.60 -9.30 12.80
CA GLN A 95 -18.33 -7.97 12.23
C GLN A 95 -18.51 -7.89 10.71
N TRP A 96 -18.34 -9.00 9.96
CA TRP A 96 -18.60 -9.04 8.52
C TRP A 96 -19.75 -9.97 8.11
N GLY A 97 -20.59 -10.37 9.07
CA GLY A 97 -21.87 -11.03 8.77
C GLY A 97 -21.94 -12.52 9.07
N TYR A 98 -20.96 -13.11 9.75
CA TYR A 98 -21.14 -14.48 10.28
C TYR A 98 -22.03 -14.50 11.53
N GLY A 99 -22.67 -15.64 11.80
CA GLY A 99 -23.43 -15.83 13.04
C GLY A 99 -22.56 -16.03 14.29
N ALA A 100 -21.27 -16.32 14.12
CA ALA A 100 -20.34 -16.56 15.22
C ALA A 100 -18.90 -16.20 14.82
N ASP A 101 -18.06 -15.98 15.82
CA ASP A 101 -16.66 -15.64 15.65
C ASP A 101 -15.77 -16.88 15.73
N SER A 102 -14.85 -17.00 14.77
CA SER A 102 -13.72 -17.94 14.83
C SER A 102 -12.49 -17.29 15.50
N PRO A 103 -11.54 -18.07 16.04
CA PRO A 103 -10.26 -17.55 16.49
C PRO A 103 -9.50 -16.79 15.39
N GLU A 104 -9.52 -17.28 14.15
CA GLU A 104 -8.89 -16.66 12.99
C GLU A 104 -9.52 -15.30 12.67
N GLY A 105 -10.86 -15.23 12.63
CA GLY A 105 -11.59 -13.99 12.38
C GLY A 105 -11.40 -12.94 13.48
N LYS A 106 -11.21 -13.37 14.73
CA LYS A 106 -10.84 -12.46 15.83
C LYS A 106 -9.46 -11.85 15.62
N LYS A 107 -8.45 -12.70 15.39
CA LYS A 107 -7.07 -12.26 15.12
C LYS A 107 -6.97 -11.37 13.88
N LEU A 108 -7.71 -11.69 12.82
CA LEU A 108 -7.73 -10.89 11.60
C LEU A 108 -8.30 -9.49 11.86
N ALA A 109 -9.39 -9.37 12.63
CA ALA A 109 -9.94 -8.06 12.97
C ALA A 109 -9.00 -7.26 13.89
N GLU A 110 -8.40 -7.90 14.89
CA GLU A 110 -7.39 -7.27 15.75
C GLU A 110 -6.20 -6.74 14.92
N LEU A 111 -5.77 -7.51 13.92
CA LEU A 111 -4.73 -7.11 12.99
C LEU A 111 -5.16 -5.95 12.08
N MET A 112 -6.41 -5.95 11.61
CA MET A 112 -6.95 -4.82 10.83
C MET A 112 -6.93 -3.54 11.66
N ASP A 113 -7.40 -3.61 12.91
CA ASP A 113 -7.40 -2.48 13.84
C ASP A 113 -5.97 -2.00 14.12
N GLU A 114 -5.02 -2.92 14.37
CA GLU A 114 -3.61 -2.61 14.63
C GLU A 114 -2.95 -1.91 13.44
N LEU A 115 -3.25 -2.34 12.22
CA LEU A 115 -2.67 -1.80 10.98
C LEU A 115 -3.42 -0.56 10.46
N GLY A 116 -4.49 -0.12 11.13
CA GLY A 116 -5.32 0.99 10.68
C GLY A 116 -6.06 0.68 9.37
N LEU A 117 -6.35 -0.58 9.11
CA LEU A 117 -7.08 -1.03 7.92
C LEU A 117 -8.58 -0.87 8.12
N VAL A 118 -9.26 -0.41 7.08
CA VAL A 118 -10.71 -0.23 7.05
C VAL A 118 -11.36 -1.39 6.30
N LEU A 119 -12.49 -1.85 6.82
CA LEU A 119 -13.33 -2.89 6.22
C LEU A 119 -14.60 -2.26 5.62
N PRO A 120 -14.68 -2.07 4.29
CA PRO A 120 -15.85 -1.46 3.65
C PRO A 120 -17.04 -2.43 3.48
N ASN A 121 -16.86 -3.73 3.75
CA ASN A 121 -17.92 -4.72 3.62
C ASN A 121 -19.18 -4.34 4.43
N GLU A 122 -20.35 -4.50 3.81
CA GLU A 122 -21.64 -4.39 4.51
C GLU A 122 -22.00 -5.75 5.13
N PRO A 123 -22.07 -5.88 6.47
CA PRO A 123 -22.28 -7.17 7.14
C PRO A 123 -23.61 -7.85 6.78
N ALA A 124 -24.63 -7.07 6.43
CA ALA A 124 -25.93 -7.61 6.00
C ALA A 124 -25.92 -8.12 4.54
N SER A 125 -24.87 -7.85 3.77
CA SER A 125 -24.74 -8.21 2.35
C SER A 125 -23.81 -9.39 2.14
N HIS A 126 -24.27 -10.60 2.50
CA HIS A 126 -23.51 -11.84 2.39
C HIS A 126 -22.84 -12.03 1.02
N THR A 127 -21.59 -12.48 1.03
CA THR A 127 -20.77 -12.64 -0.18
C THR A 127 -20.81 -14.06 -0.72
N GLN A 128 -21.26 -15.03 0.07
CA GLN A 128 -21.42 -16.41 -0.32
C GLN A 128 -22.86 -16.89 -0.02
N ILE A 129 -23.48 -17.51 -1.01
CA ILE A 129 -24.82 -18.08 -0.92
C ILE A 129 -24.72 -19.49 -0.34
N GLY A 130 -25.48 -19.74 0.73
CA GLY A 130 -25.57 -21.06 1.35
C GLY A 130 -26.24 -22.07 0.42
N GLN A 131 -25.70 -23.29 0.35
CA GLN A 131 -26.32 -24.37 -0.41
C GLN A 131 -27.14 -25.30 0.51
N GLY A 132 -28.35 -25.66 0.06
CA GLY A 132 -29.23 -26.59 0.79
C GLY A 132 -29.68 -26.02 2.14
N ALA A 133 -29.21 -26.61 3.23
CA ALA A 133 -29.52 -26.18 4.60
C ALA A 133 -28.47 -25.23 5.21
N CYS A 134 -27.40 -24.93 4.48
CA CYS A 134 -26.38 -23.98 4.92
C CYS A 134 -26.90 -22.54 4.80
N ARG A 135 -26.53 -21.70 5.76
CA ARG A 135 -26.84 -20.26 5.72
C ARG A 135 -25.88 -19.53 4.79
N ASP A 136 -26.32 -18.38 4.32
CA ASP A 136 -25.45 -17.41 3.64
C ASP A 136 -24.34 -16.95 4.60
N THR A 137 -23.15 -16.68 4.05
CA THR A 137 -21.98 -16.24 4.82
C THR A 137 -21.17 -15.19 4.05
N SER A 138 -20.13 -14.65 4.69
CA SER A 138 -19.33 -13.54 4.12
C SER A 138 -17.82 -13.83 4.18
N PRO A 139 -17.32 -14.89 3.52
CA PRO A 139 -15.90 -15.24 3.53
C PRO A 139 -15.05 -14.23 2.74
N ASP A 140 -15.65 -13.51 1.79
CA ASP A 140 -14.96 -12.58 0.92
C ASP A 140 -14.88 -11.20 1.56
N LEU A 141 -13.65 -10.73 1.81
CA LEU A 141 -13.42 -9.42 2.42
C LEU A 141 -12.70 -8.48 1.47
N SER A 142 -12.95 -7.21 1.67
CA SER A 142 -12.30 -6.08 1.04
C SER A 142 -11.72 -5.22 2.15
N VAL A 143 -10.42 -4.98 2.14
CA VAL A 143 -9.70 -4.33 3.23
C VAL A 143 -8.84 -3.22 2.63
N TRP A 144 -8.92 -2.03 3.21
CA TRP A 144 -8.44 -0.81 2.60
C TRP A 144 -7.54 -0.03 3.56
N SER A 145 -6.37 0.41 3.09
CA SER A 145 -5.38 1.08 3.94
C SER A 145 -5.47 2.61 3.97
N ASP A 146 -6.39 3.23 3.22
CA ASP A 146 -6.50 4.69 3.10
C ASP A 146 -7.82 5.19 3.70
N ALA A 147 -7.79 6.35 4.34
CA ALA A 147 -8.98 7.04 4.83
C ALA A 147 -9.76 7.76 3.72
N GLY A 148 -9.25 7.76 2.48
CA GLY A 148 -9.92 8.33 1.31
C GLY A 148 -11.23 7.65 0.94
N ALA A 149 -12.04 8.35 0.13
CA ALA A 149 -13.34 7.86 -0.30
C ALA A 149 -13.24 6.56 -1.11
N ILE A 150 -13.92 5.53 -0.60
CA ILE A 150 -14.10 4.25 -1.26
C ILE A 150 -15.58 3.89 -1.25
N THR A 151 -16.08 3.41 -2.37
CA THR A 151 -17.42 2.82 -2.45
C THR A 151 -17.27 1.32 -2.62
N TRP A 152 -17.97 0.57 -1.80
CA TRP A 152 -18.04 -0.88 -1.86
C TRP A 152 -19.47 -1.29 -2.15
N SER A 153 -19.66 -2.29 -3.01
CA SER A 153 -20.96 -2.92 -3.21
C SER A 153 -20.82 -4.40 -3.52
N ASN A 154 -21.77 -5.18 -3.01
CA ASN A 154 -22.05 -6.51 -3.50
C ASN A 154 -22.89 -6.36 -4.78
N THR A 155 -22.43 -6.90 -5.91
CA THR A 155 -23.17 -6.77 -7.18
C THR A 155 -24.37 -7.72 -7.25
N PHE A 156 -24.42 -8.71 -6.34
CA PHE A 156 -25.37 -9.83 -6.37
C PHE A 156 -25.29 -10.71 -7.61
N GLU A 157 -24.25 -10.54 -8.44
CA GLU A 157 -23.94 -11.46 -9.54
C GLU A 157 -23.04 -12.59 -9.03
N ASP A 158 -23.33 -13.84 -9.39
CA ASP A 158 -22.55 -15.00 -8.92
C ASP A 158 -21.75 -15.71 -10.02
N LEU A 159 -22.01 -15.36 -11.29
CA LEU A 159 -21.42 -15.95 -12.49
C LEU A 159 -21.49 -17.49 -12.51
N GLY A 160 -22.53 -18.07 -11.89
CA GLY A 160 -22.72 -19.51 -11.78
C GLY A 160 -21.93 -20.18 -10.65
N SER A 161 -21.30 -19.40 -9.76
CA SER A 161 -20.66 -19.89 -8.53
C SER A 161 -21.57 -19.71 -7.31
N ASN A 162 -21.11 -20.10 -6.12
CA ASN A 162 -21.78 -19.77 -4.86
C ASN A 162 -21.24 -18.48 -4.20
N HIS A 163 -20.27 -17.79 -4.82
CA HIS A 163 -19.76 -16.49 -4.36
C HIS A 163 -20.32 -15.38 -5.24
N ARG A 164 -20.53 -14.21 -4.64
CA ARG A 164 -20.97 -12.99 -5.33
C ARG A 164 -19.76 -12.14 -5.72
N VAL A 165 -19.86 -11.52 -6.88
CA VAL A 165 -18.89 -10.54 -7.35
C VAL A 165 -19.01 -9.28 -6.49
N LEU A 166 -17.88 -8.81 -5.98
CA LEU A 166 -17.78 -7.57 -5.22
C LEU A 166 -17.18 -6.48 -6.09
N CYS A 167 -17.70 -5.26 -5.95
CA CYS A 167 -17.23 -4.09 -6.67
C CYS A 167 -16.69 -3.06 -5.69
N MET A 168 -15.50 -2.54 -6.00
CA MET A 168 -14.90 -1.44 -5.29
C MET A 168 -14.54 -0.34 -6.27
N THR A 169 -15.01 0.87 -5.98
CA THR A 169 -14.61 2.06 -6.72
C THR A 169 -13.93 3.02 -5.78
N MET A 170 -12.81 3.56 -6.23
CA MET A 170 -11.98 4.48 -5.48
C MET A 170 -11.61 5.65 -6.36
N GLU A 171 -11.60 6.84 -5.78
CA GLU A 171 -11.20 8.03 -6.49
C GLU A 171 -9.69 8.04 -6.72
N ARG A 172 -9.29 8.57 -7.87
CA ARG A 172 -7.88 8.80 -8.18
C ARG A 172 -7.40 10.00 -7.35
N ILE A 173 -6.32 9.84 -6.59
CA ILE A 173 -5.63 11.02 -6.05
C ILE A 173 -4.82 11.63 -7.18
N GLU A 174 -5.27 12.77 -7.66
CA GLU A 174 -4.41 13.67 -8.42
C GLU A 174 -3.40 14.30 -7.45
N ALA A 175 -2.10 14.26 -7.76
CA ALA A 175 -1.19 15.10 -6.99
C ALA A 175 -1.41 16.55 -7.42
N LYS A 176 -1.54 17.44 -6.44
CA LYS A 176 -1.31 18.86 -6.66
C LYS A 176 0.14 19.01 -7.12
N CYS A 177 0.32 19.34 -8.39
CA CYS A 177 1.63 19.65 -8.95
C CYS A 177 2.11 20.95 -8.29
N THR A 178 2.86 20.83 -7.20
CA THR A 178 3.56 21.98 -6.63
C THR A 178 4.73 22.23 -7.56
N ALA A 179 4.74 23.37 -8.24
CA ALA A 179 5.77 23.72 -9.21
C ALA A 179 7.16 23.40 -8.63
N VAL A 180 7.83 22.41 -9.21
CA VAL A 180 9.22 22.11 -8.90
C VAL A 180 9.98 23.37 -9.31
N LYS A 181 10.57 24.08 -8.34
CA LYS A 181 11.54 25.14 -8.65
C LYS A 181 12.60 24.48 -9.54
N LYS A 182 12.70 24.99 -10.77
CA LYS A 182 13.66 24.54 -11.79
C LYS A 182 15.00 24.24 -11.12
N LEU A 183 15.38 22.97 -11.06
CA LEU A 183 16.71 22.59 -10.63
C LEU A 183 17.66 23.08 -11.73
N GLU A 184 18.45 24.10 -11.45
CA GLU A 184 19.50 24.52 -12.38
C GLU A 184 20.51 23.37 -12.47
N SER A 185 20.74 22.90 -13.70
CA SER A 185 21.72 21.85 -13.97
C SER A 185 23.13 22.39 -13.67
N CYS A 186 23.75 21.89 -12.62
CA CYS A 186 25.19 22.06 -12.43
C CYS A 186 25.90 21.10 -13.37
N THR A 187 26.31 21.58 -14.55
CA THR A 187 27.29 20.88 -15.37
C THR A 187 28.64 20.94 -14.65
N GLY A 188 29.18 19.76 -14.33
CA GLY A 188 30.48 19.64 -13.68
C GLY A 188 31.59 20.20 -14.56
N THR A 189 32.06 21.40 -14.23
CA THR A 189 33.41 21.94 -14.50
C THR A 189 33.53 23.28 -13.76
N SER A 190 33.74 23.23 -12.46
CA SER A 190 34.27 24.37 -11.67
C SER A 190 34.62 23.90 -10.26
N PHE A 191 35.41 22.82 -10.19
CA PHE A 191 36.12 22.45 -8.98
C PHE A 191 37.53 23.03 -9.05
N GLU A 192 37.63 24.37 -9.06
CA GLU A 192 38.85 25.13 -8.75
C GLU A 192 38.53 26.62 -8.98
N SER A 193 38.48 27.39 -7.89
CA SER A 193 38.71 28.87 -7.82
C SER A 193 37.97 29.58 -6.69
N LYS A 194 37.34 28.89 -5.72
CA LYS A 194 36.76 29.56 -4.53
C LYS A 194 37.70 29.72 -3.33
N GLU A 195 38.99 29.39 -3.48
CA GLU A 195 39.98 29.60 -2.41
C GLU A 195 40.91 30.80 -2.66
N ASN A 196 40.83 31.50 -3.79
CA ASN A 196 41.78 32.57 -4.13
C ASN A 196 41.21 34.00 -4.06
N GLU A 197 39.94 34.17 -3.68
CA GLU A 197 39.30 35.49 -3.59
C GLU A 197 39.28 36.09 -2.17
N ARG A 198 39.70 35.32 -1.15
CA ARG A 198 39.93 35.82 0.22
C ARG A 198 41.33 36.38 0.47
N SER A 199 42.31 36.10 -0.41
CA SER A 199 43.72 36.51 -0.20
C SER A 199 44.12 37.83 -0.91
N ARG A 200 43.23 38.47 -1.68
CA ARG A 200 43.60 39.65 -2.52
C ARG A 200 43.01 41.00 -2.11
N LYS A 201 42.26 41.08 -1.00
CA LYS A 201 41.72 42.36 -0.46
C LYS A 201 42.45 42.90 0.77
N GLY A 202 43.73 42.55 0.94
CA GLY A 202 44.53 42.99 2.09
C GLY A 202 45.97 43.32 1.76
N ARG A 203 46.24 44.27 0.85
CA ARG A 203 47.55 44.95 0.84
C ARG A 203 47.54 46.35 0.21
N LEU A 204 47.54 47.34 1.11
CA LEU A 204 48.10 48.70 1.08
C LEU A 204 47.80 49.65 -0.10
N ARG A 205 47.28 50.83 0.27
CA ARG A 205 47.87 52.12 -0.15
C ARG A 205 48.21 52.96 1.07
N ILE A 206 49.47 53.41 1.10
CA ILE A 206 50.04 54.41 2.00
C ILE A 206 49.85 55.79 1.37
N SER A 207 49.39 56.76 2.17
CA SER A 207 49.83 58.18 2.24
C SER A 207 48.75 58.95 3.02
N GLY A 208 49.04 59.82 3.99
CA GLY A 208 50.31 60.30 4.51
C GLY A 208 50.14 61.04 5.84
N ASN A 209 51.28 61.41 6.40
CA ASN A 209 51.59 62.49 7.36
C ASN A 209 50.58 62.91 8.43
N GLY A 210 51.02 62.84 9.70
CA GLY A 210 50.58 63.81 10.71
C GLY A 210 50.66 63.37 12.17
N ALA A 211 51.86 63.49 12.75
CA ALA A 211 52.16 63.99 14.11
C ALA A 211 51.42 63.46 15.37
N GLY A 212 52.24 62.99 16.32
CA GLY A 212 52.06 63.15 17.78
C GLY A 212 51.08 62.19 18.45
N ASN A 213 51.16 61.89 19.74
CA ASN A 213 52.18 62.05 20.76
C ASN A 213 51.64 61.30 22.00
N TYR A 214 52.54 60.68 22.76
CA TYR A 214 52.46 60.34 24.20
C TYR A 214 51.43 59.33 24.79
N SER A 215 52.05 58.41 25.54
CA SER A 215 51.76 57.96 26.92
C SER A 215 50.63 56.98 27.26
N ARG A 216 51.10 55.80 27.70
CA ARG A 216 50.81 55.11 28.98
C ARG A 216 49.70 55.72 29.84
N THR A 217 48.79 54.86 30.31
CA THR A 217 48.98 54.02 31.51
C THR A 217 48.09 52.80 31.44
#